data_AF-A0A1J4VUT8-F1
#
_entry.id   AF-A0A1J4VUT8-F1
#
_cell.length_a   1.000
_cell.length_b   1.000
_cell.length_c   1.000
_cell.angle_alpha   90.00
_cell.angle_beta   90.00
_cell.angle_gamma   90.00
#
_symmetry.space_group_name_H-M   'P 1'
#
loop_
_entity.id
_entity.type
_entity.pdbx_description
1 polymer ?
#
loop_
_entity_poly.entity_id
_entity_poly.type
_entity_poly.pdbx_seq_one_letter_code
_entity_poly.pdbx_strand_id
1 'polypeptide(L)' 'MFGIGMQELIIILIICLLLFGATRLPEIGKSLGKAIKEFKKAGKEIKEDVEGPAKEDKKE' A
#
# COMPACT_ATOMS: atom_id res chain seq x y z
N MET A 1 1.09 -30.00 -0.87
CA MET A 1 -0.36 -29.93 -0.56
C MET A 1 -0.70 -28.49 -0.25
N PHE A 2 -1.69 -27.94 -0.95
CA PHE A 2 -2.38 -26.67 -0.63
C PHE A 2 -1.53 -25.38 -0.68
N GLY A 3 -1.20 -24.94 -1.90
CA GLY A 3 -1.10 -23.50 -2.16
C GLY A 3 -2.45 -23.04 -2.67
N ILE A 4 -2.99 -21.96 -2.11
CA ILE A 4 -4.13 -21.25 -2.72
C ILE A 4 -3.66 -20.86 -4.12
N GLY A 5 -4.16 -21.57 -5.12
CA GLY A 5 -3.88 -21.30 -6.52
C GLY A 5 -4.59 -20.04 -6.97
N MET A 6 -4.20 -19.56 -8.14
CA MET A 6 -4.83 -18.39 -8.76
C MET A 6 -6.35 -18.57 -8.91
N GLN A 7 -6.82 -19.80 -9.17
CA GLN A 7 -8.24 -20.10 -9.27
C GLN A 7 -8.99 -19.92 -7.96
N GLU A 8 -8.48 -20.45 -6.83
CA GLU A 8 -9.15 -20.26 -5.54
C GLU A 8 -9.17 -18.79 -5.12
N LEU A 9 -8.08 -18.04 -5.39
CA LEU A 9 -8.03 -16.61 -5.13
C LEU A 9 -9.09 -15.84 -5.94
N ILE A 10 -9.31 -16.19 -7.20
CA ILE A 10 -10.35 -15.57 -8.04
C ILE A 10 -11.74 -15.87 -7.49
N ILE A 11 -12.01 -17.09 -7.04
CA ILE A 11 -13.31 -17.46 -6.45
C ILE A 11 -13.56 -16.64 -5.18
N ILE A 12 -12.56 -16.54 -4.30
CA ILE A 12 -12.65 -15.73 -3.08
C ILE A 12 -12.88 -14.26 -3.44
N LEU A 13 -12.18 -13.74 -4.45
CA LEU A 13 -12.35 -12.37 -4.92
C LEU A 13 -13.79 -12.15 -5.40
N ILE A 14 -14.37 -13.06 -6.19
CA ILE A 14 -15.75 -12.95 -6.66
C ILE A 14 -16.72 -12.91 -5.48
N ILE A 15 -16.57 -13.79 -4.49
CA ILE A 15 -17.41 -13.79 -3.28
C ILE A 15 -17.28 -12.46 -2.53
N CYS A 16 -16.06 -11.97 -2.33
CA CYS A 16 -15.83 -10.66 -1.72
C CYS A 16 -16.49 -9.53 -2.53
N LEU A 17 -16.42 -9.55 -3.85
CA LEU A 17 -17.06 -8.56 -4.71
C LEU A 17 -18.58 -8.64 -4.65
N LEU A 18 -19.18 -9.81 -4.41
CA LEU A 18 -20.62 -9.94 -4.20
C LEU A 18 -21.07 -9.40 -2.84
N LEU A 19 -20.29 -9.64 -1.78
CA LEU A 19 -20.61 -9.17 -0.43
C LEU A 19 -20.37 -7.66 -0.26
N PHE A 20 -19.22 -7.17 -0.71
CA PHE A 20 -18.82 -5.78 -0.54
C PHE A 20 -19.18 -4.91 -1.75
N GLY A 21 -19.41 -5.49 -2.93
CA GLY A 21 -19.60 -4.76 -4.18
C GLY A 21 -18.27 -4.44 -4.87
N ALA A 22 -18.27 -4.48 -6.21
CA ALA A 22 -17.08 -4.20 -7.01
C ALA A 22 -16.53 -2.77 -6.86
N THR A 23 -17.37 -1.84 -6.42
CA THR A 23 -17.01 -0.43 -6.22
C THR A 23 -16.34 -0.15 -4.88
N ARG A 24 -16.60 -0.95 -3.84
CA ARG A 24 -16.06 -0.71 -2.48
C ARG A 24 -14.58 -1.09 -2.35
N LEU A 25 -14.18 -2.19 -3.00
CA LEU A 25 -12.78 -2.65 -2.98
C LEU A 25 -11.78 -1.58 -3.46
N PRO A 26 -11.97 -0.93 -4.63
CA PRO A 26 -11.07 0.12 -5.09
C PRO A 26 -11.20 1.43 -4.29
N GLU A 27 -12.37 1.71 -3.71
CA GLU A 27 -12.59 2.87 -2.83
C GLU A 27 -11.74 2.77 -1.55
N ILE A 28 -11.77 1.60 -0.90
CA ILE A 28 -10.94 1.27 0.26
C ILE A 28 -9.45 1.24 -0.12
N GLY A 29 -9.10 0.66 -1.26
CA GLY A 29 -7.72 0.67 -1.76
C GLY A 29 -7.18 2.09 -2.00
N LYS A 30 -8.01 3.00 -2.52
CA LYS A 30 -7.64 4.41 -2.71
C LYS A 30 -7.42 5.14 -1.39
N SER A 31 -8.29 4.93 -0.40
CA SER A 31 -8.15 5.59 0.92
C SER A 31 -6.94 5.05 1.69
N LEU A 32 -6.76 3.73 1.73
CA LEU A 32 -5.58 3.10 2.32
C LEU A 32 -4.30 3.50 1.59
N GLY A 33 -4.31 3.54 0.26
CA GLY A 33 -3.15 3.95 -0.55
C GLY A 33 -2.74 5.39 -0.29
N LYS A 34 -3.71 6.31 -0.15
CA LYS A 34 -3.43 7.69 0.28
C LYS A 34 -2.85 7.73 1.68
N ALA A 35 -3.43 7.01 2.64
CA ALA A 35 -2.91 6.94 3.99
C ALA A 35 -1.46 6.44 4.00
N ILE A 36 -1.18 5.29 3.37
CA ILE A 36 0.18 4.72 3.29
C ILE A 36 1.16 5.71 2.64
N LYS A 37 0.74 6.44 1.61
CA LYS A 37 1.57 7.45 0.94
C LYS A 37 1.92 8.61 1.89
N GLU A 38 0.95 9.14 2.61
CA GLU A 38 1.18 10.21 3.60
C GLU A 38 2.02 9.71 4.78
N PHE A 39 1.76 8.50 5.29
CA PHE A 39 2.60 7.87 6.33
C PHE A 39 4.05 7.71 5.88
N LYS A 40 4.27 7.27 4.63
CA LYS A 40 5.63 7.12 4.08
C LYS A 40 6.31 8.48 3.90
N LYS A 41 5.57 9.52 3.50
CA LYS A 41 6.08 10.89 3.35
C LYS A 41 6.48 11.47 4.71
N ALA A 42 5.59 11.44 5.69
CA ALA A 42 5.89 11.89 7.05
C ALA A 42 7.07 11.11 7.66
N GLY A 43 7.12 9.79 7.46
CA GLY A 43 8.26 8.99 7.91
C GLY A 43 9.59 9.33 7.21
N LYS A 44 9.56 9.86 5.99
CA LYS A 44 10.75 10.36 5.29
C LYS A 44 11.18 11.73 5.83
N GLU A 45 10.22 12.64 6.01
CA GLU A 45 10.45 13.97 6.59
C GLU A 45 11.03 13.86 8.01
N ILE A 46 10.47 12.99 8.85
CA ILE A 46 11.00 12.72 10.21
C ILE A 46 12.43 12.17 10.15
N LYS A 47 12.75 11.29 9.20
CA LYS A 47 14.13 10.81 9.03
C LYS A 47 15.08 11.92 8.60
N GLU A 48 14.65 12.77 7.66
CA GLU A 48 15.45 13.91 7.20
C GLU A 48 15.66 14.95 8.33
N ASP A 49 14.64 15.21 9.16
CA ASP A 49 14.73 16.12 10.32
C ASP A 49 15.58 15.55 11.46
N VAL A 50 15.55 14.24 11.69
CA VAL A 50 16.34 13.58 12.75
C VAL A 50 17.78 13.33 12.30
N GLU A 51 18.04 13.13 11.01
CA GLU A 51 19.39 12.90 10.48
C GLU A 51 20.15 14.20 10.16
N GLY A 52 19.51 15.36 10.06
CA GLY A 52 20.19 16.64 9.78
C GLY A 52 21.00 16.64 8.46
N PRO A 53 21.65 17.75 8.07
CA PRO A 53 22.30 17.88 6.77
C PRO A 53 23.64 17.13 6.70
N ALA A 54 23.61 15.80 6.76
CA ALA A 54 24.82 14.97 6.73
C ALA A 54 25.01 14.18 5.41
N LYS A 55 24.19 14.41 4.37
CA LYS A 55 24.35 13.77 3.05
C LYS A 55 23.97 14.68 1.88
N GLU A 56 24.61 15.85 1.78
CA GLU A 56 24.93 16.44 0.48
C GLU A 56 26.39 16.10 0.20
N ASP A 57 26.67 14.92 -0.36
CA ASP A 57 27.94 14.60 -1.04
C ASP A 57 27.86 13.17 -1.61
N LYS A 58 27.27 13.05 -2.81
CA LYS A 58 27.68 12.14 -3.89
C LYS A 58 26.64 12.11 -4.99
N LYS A 59 26.86 12.94 -6.01
CA LYS A 59 27.04 12.44 -7.39
C LYS A 59 27.62 13.55 -8.28
N GLU A 60 28.94 13.66 -8.28
CA GLU A 60 29.69 13.74 -9.55
C GLU A 60 29.66 12.36 -10.23
#